data_AF-G5SW42-F1
#
_entry.id   AF-G5SW42-F1
#
_cell.length_a   1.000
_cell.length_b   1.000
_cell.length_c   1.000
_cell.angle_alpha   90.00
_cell.angle_beta   90.00
_cell.angle_gamma   90.00
#
_symmetry.space_group_name_H-M   'P 1'
#
loop_
_entity.id
_entity.type
_entity.pdbx_description
1 polymer ?
#
loop_
_entity_poly.entity_id
_entity_poly.type
_entity_poly.pdbx_seq_one_letter_code
_entity_poly.pdbx_strand_id
1 'polypeptide(L)'
;MSLRIPADSLLRLPPLASYSGKSGQASVSVSRDRDVITVYASCDSLQLLVEYYERTSSVWKERYEEMAGLYEEERKQRSNPVKIFFYGFGAGILAGVLITIFIQKRKKDGK
;
A
#
# COMPACT_ATOMS: atom_id res chain seq x y z
N MET A 1 15.99 13.11 -31.30
CA MET A 1 14.78 12.61 -31.99
C MET A 1 14.01 13.83 -32.48
N SER A 2 13.75 13.99 -33.78
CA SER A 2 13.02 15.16 -34.32
C SER A 2 11.82 14.69 -35.14
N LEU A 3 10.62 15.10 -34.76
CA LEU A 3 9.43 14.91 -35.58
C LEU A 3 9.35 16.07 -36.58
N ARG A 4 9.45 15.76 -37.87
CA ARG A 4 9.37 16.76 -38.95
C ARG A 4 7.97 16.74 -39.53
N ILE A 5 7.27 17.87 -39.43
CA ILE A 5 5.96 18.06 -40.04
C ILE A 5 6.15 19.03 -41.20
N PRO A 6 5.75 18.68 -42.45
CA PRO A 6 5.87 19.59 -43.58
C PRO A 6 4.96 20.82 -43.37
N ALA A 7 5.51 22.02 -43.51
CA ALA A 7 4.74 23.25 -43.35
C ALA A 7 3.60 23.37 -44.39
N ASP A 8 3.79 22.86 -45.61
CA ASP A 8 2.76 22.82 -46.65
C ASP A 8 1.58 21.92 -46.24
N SER A 9 1.86 20.80 -45.57
CA SER A 9 0.81 19.93 -45.02
C SER A 9 0.03 20.62 -43.91
N LEU A 10 0.67 21.48 -43.09
CA LEU A 10 0.01 22.29 -42.05
C LEU A 10 -0.85 23.43 -42.63
N LEU A 11 -0.40 24.03 -43.74
CA LEU A 11 -1.10 25.12 -44.41
C LEU A 11 -2.32 24.66 -45.21
N ARG A 12 -2.37 23.38 -45.60
CA ARG A 12 -3.48 22.75 -46.32
C ARG A 12 -4.55 22.13 -45.42
N LEU A 13 -4.41 22.16 -44.09
CA LEU A 13 -5.46 21.62 -43.22
C LEU A 13 -6.74 22.45 -43.35
N PRO A 14 -7.89 21.81 -43.66
CA PRO A 14 -9.17 22.48 -43.56
C PRO A 14 -9.47 22.85 -42.10
N PRO A 15 -10.30 23.87 -41.85
CA PRO A 15 -10.73 24.24 -40.50
C PRO A 15 -11.33 23.00 -39.81
N LEU A 16 -10.90 22.71 -38.58
CA LEU A 16 -11.24 21.53 -37.76
C LEU A 16 -10.46 20.24 -38.04
N ALA A 17 -9.54 20.20 -39.02
CA ALA A 17 -8.66 19.04 -39.18
C ALA A 17 -7.45 19.13 -38.24
N SER A 18 -7.04 17.98 -37.70
CA SER A 18 -5.84 17.83 -36.87
C SER A 18 -4.87 16.84 -37.50
N TYR A 19 -3.60 17.20 -37.56
CA TYR A 19 -2.51 16.30 -37.89
C TYR A 19 -1.96 15.66 -36.61
N SER A 20 -1.67 14.36 -36.62
CA SER A 20 -1.03 13.67 -35.50
C SER A 20 0.19 12.92 -36.01
N GLY A 21 1.32 13.06 -35.34
CA GLY A 21 2.57 12.38 -35.65
C GLY A 21 3.23 11.84 -34.39
N LYS A 22 3.87 10.67 -34.51
CA LYS A 22 4.60 10.02 -33.42
C LYS A 22 6.06 9.83 -33.80
N SER A 23 6.97 10.17 -32.89
CA SER A 23 8.39 9.87 -33.00
C SER A 23 8.87 9.20 -31.72
N GLY A 24 8.95 7.87 -31.74
CA GLY A 24 9.33 7.08 -30.56
C GLY A 24 8.25 7.17 -29.47
N GLN A 25 8.64 7.63 -28.28
CA GLN A 25 7.75 7.85 -27.14
C GLN A 25 7.11 9.25 -27.14
N ALA A 26 7.48 10.13 -28.08
CA ALA A 26 6.88 11.46 -28.20
C ALA A 26 5.76 11.46 -29.24
N SER A 27 4.58 11.96 -28.87
CA SER A 27 3.46 12.22 -29.76
C SER A 27 3.25 13.72 -29.91
N VAL A 28 2.88 14.17 -31.10
CA VAL A 28 2.54 15.57 -31.38
C VAL A 28 1.26 15.62 -32.18
N SER A 29 0.26 16.33 -31.69
CA SER A 29 -0.95 16.68 -32.43
C SER A 29 -0.97 18.17 -32.72
N VAL A 30 -1.22 18.52 -33.98
CA VAL A 30 -1.29 19.90 -34.47
C VAL A 30 -2.68 20.12 -35.03
N SER A 31 -3.39 21.09 -34.48
CA SER A 31 -4.72 21.48 -34.96
C SER A 31 -4.67 22.93 -35.44
N ARG A 32 -5.48 23.24 -36.46
CA ARG A 32 -5.60 24.60 -37.01
C ARG A 32 -7.04 25.07 -36.88
N ASP A 33 -7.23 26.16 -36.14
CA ASP A 33 -8.46 26.95 -36.17
C ASP A 33 -8.17 28.31 -36.79
N ARG A 34 -8.59 28.49 -38.04
CA ARG A 34 -8.43 29.72 -38.82
C ARG A 34 -6.98 30.20 -38.86
N ASP A 35 -6.63 31.18 -38.04
CA ASP A 35 -5.31 31.82 -37.98
C ASP A 35 -4.41 31.30 -36.83
N VAL A 36 -4.95 30.42 -35.98
CA VAL A 36 -4.23 29.88 -34.81
C VAL A 36 -3.84 28.42 -35.05
N ILE A 37 -2.56 28.13 -34.85
CA ILE A 37 -2.01 26.77 -34.85
C ILE A 37 -1.75 26.35 -33.42
N THR A 38 -2.44 25.31 -32.96
CA THR A 38 -2.25 24.72 -31.63
C THR A 38 -1.45 23.44 -31.75
N VAL A 39 -0.31 23.39 -31.07
CA VAL A 39 0.60 22.23 -31.03
C VAL A 39 0.55 21.62 -29.64
N TYR A 40 0.05 20.39 -29.54
CA TYR A 40 0.14 19.58 -28.33
C TYR A 40 1.24 18.56 -28.53
N ALA A 41 2.22 18.53 -27.62
CA ALA A 41 3.26 17.53 -27.59
C ALA A 41 3.19 16.76 -26.26
N SER A 42 3.10 15.43 -26.32
CA SER A 42 3.22 14.56 -25.15
C SER A 42 4.44 13.67 -25.30
N CYS A 43 5.06 13.31 -24.17
CA CYS A 43 6.09 12.30 -24.13
C CYS A 43 5.62 11.19 -23.19
N ASP A 44 5.35 10.02 -23.75
CA ASP A 44 4.82 8.85 -23.05
C ASP A 44 5.85 8.23 -22.08
N SER A 45 7.12 8.67 -22.11
CA SER A 45 8.20 8.09 -21.30
C SER A 45 8.04 8.31 -19.80
N LEU A 46 7.59 9.51 -19.40
CA LEU A 46 7.37 9.79 -17.97
C LEU A 46 6.09 9.13 -17.48
N GLN A 47 5.05 9.10 -18.32
CA GLN A 47 3.77 8.48 -17.97
C GLN A 47 3.94 6.97 -17.76
N LEU A 48 4.70 6.31 -18.63
CA LEU A 48 5.06 4.90 -18.47
C LEU A 48 5.88 4.65 -17.19
N LEU A 49 6.79 5.57 -16.85
CA LEU A 49 7.59 5.47 -15.63
C LEU A 49 6.74 5.61 -14.37
N VAL A 50 5.81 6.56 -14.35
CA VAL A 50 4.86 6.75 -13.25
C VAL A 50 3.98 5.51 -13.10
N GLU A 51 3.42 4.99 -14.19
CA GLU A 51 2.60 3.77 -14.17
C GLU A 51 3.40 2.56 -13.64
N TYR A 52 4.67 2.43 -14.05
CA TYR A 52 5.57 1.40 -13.55
C TYR A 52 5.79 1.51 -12.03
N TYR A 53 6.08 2.72 -11.54
CA TYR A 53 6.27 2.96 -10.11
C TYR A 53 5.00 2.76 -9.30
N GLU A 54 3.83 3.18 -9.82
CA GLU A 54 2.55 2.97 -9.16
C GLU A 54 2.26 1.47 -8.99
N ARG A 55 2.36 0.68 -10.07
CA ARG A 55 2.17 -0.78 -10.00
C ARG A 55 3.17 -1.46 -9.07
N THR A 56 4.43 -1.03 -9.09
CA THR A 56 5.45 -1.62 -8.23
C THR A 56 5.15 -1.28 -6.77
N SER A 57 4.79 -0.03 -6.48
CA SER A 57 4.50 0.45 -5.13
C SER A 57 3.28 -0.22 -4.51
N SER A 58 2.23 -0.50 -5.30
CA SER A 58 1.02 -1.17 -4.81
C SER A 58 1.34 -2.59 -4.35
N VAL A 59 2.16 -3.32 -5.13
CA VAL A 59 2.60 -4.67 -4.77
C VAL A 59 3.40 -4.67 -3.46
N TRP A 60 4.34 -3.73 -3.29
CA TRP A 60 5.09 -3.67 -2.03
C TRP A 60 4.19 -3.32 -0.85
N LYS A 61 3.26 -2.37 -1.02
CA LYS A 61 2.35 -1.94 0.02
C LYS A 61 1.46 -3.09 0.51
N GLU A 62 0.85 -3.84 -0.40
CA GLU A 62 0.02 -5.01 -0.05
C GLU A 62 0.82 -6.04 0.78
N ARG A 63 2.06 -6.30 0.39
CA ARG A 63 2.94 -7.26 1.09
C ARG A 63 3.37 -6.75 2.45
N TYR A 64 3.60 -5.45 2.60
CA TYR A 64 3.87 -4.84 3.91
C TYR A 64 2.65 -4.88 4.82
N GLU A 65 1.45 -4.61 4.30
CA GLU A 65 0.20 -4.68 5.07
C GLU A 65 -0.11 -6.12 5.50
N GLU A 66 0.07 -7.10 4.62
CA GLU A 66 -0.03 -8.52 4.93
C GLU A 66 0.92 -8.91 6.07
N MET A 67 2.20 -8.54 5.97
CA MET A 67 3.20 -8.84 7.00
C MET A 67 2.88 -8.12 8.30
N ALA A 68 2.50 -6.84 8.26
CA ALA A 68 2.12 -6.08 9.45
C ALA A 68 0.92 -6.72 10.16
N GLY A 69 -0.07 -7.20 9.40
CA GLY A 69 -1.22 -7.95 9.92
C GLY A 69 -0.78 -9.22 10.66
N LEU A 70 0.07 -10.03 10.04
CA LEU A 70 0.62 -11.25 10.66
C LEU A 70 1.41 -10.95 11.94
N TYR A 71 2.25 -9.91 11.94
CA TYR A 71 2.98 -9.49 13.14
C TYR A 71 2.04 -9.02 14.26
N GLU A 72 0.97 -8.31 13.95
CA GLU A 72 -0.02 -7.91 14.95
C GLU A 72 -0.79 -9.10 15.53
N GLU A 73 -1.15 -10.06 14.68
CA GLU A 73 -1.78 -11.31 15.10
C GLU A 73 -0.84 -12.13 16.00
N GLU A 74 0.42 -12.31 15.60
CA GLU A 74 1.43 -12.96 16.42
C GLU A 74 1.64 -12.25 17.76
N ARG A 75 1.66 -10.91 17.78
CA ARG A 75 1.81 -10.14 19.03
C ARG A 75 0.59 -10.24 19.93
N LYS A 76 -0.62 -10.35 19.37
CA LYS A 76 -1.86 -10.59 20.13
C LYS A 76 -1.91 -12.02 20.66
N GLN A 77 -1.47 -13.00 19.88
CA GLN A 77 -1.43 -14.41 20.27
C GLN A 77 -0.30 -14.70 21.28
N ARG A 78 0.83 -14.00 21.18
CA ARG A 78 1.93 -14.06 22.14
C ARG A 78 1.49 -13.41 23.44
N SER A 79 0.77 -14.18 24.24
CA SER A 79 0.41 -13.81 25.61
C SER A 79 1.65 -13.31 26.34
N ASN A 80 1.55 -12.11 26.91
CA ASN A 80 2.69 -11.46 27.55
C ASN A 80 3.24 -12.40 28.64
N PRO A 81 4.53 -12.82 28.57
CA PRO A 81 5.10 -13.75 29.55
C PRO A 81 4.98 -13.23 30.98
N VAL A 82 4.97 -11.91 31.15
CA VAL A 82 4.73 -11.25 32.43
C VAL A 82 3.30 -11.48 32.93
N LYS A 83 2.29 -11.43 32.05
CA LYS A 83 0.89 -11.74 32.43
C LYS A 83 0.75 -13.20 32.85
N ILE A 84 1.36 -14.14 32.12
CA ILE A 84 1.32 -15.57 32.47
C ILE A 84 1.93 -15.79 33.86
N PHE A 85 3.06 -15.15 34.15
CA PHE A 85 3.72 -15.22 35.47
C PHE A 85 2.81 -14.73 36.60
N PHE A 86 2.17 -13.56 36.44
CA PHE A 86 1.26 -13.03 37.47
C PHE A 86 0.02 -13.90 37.69
N TYR A 87 -0.56 -14.47 36.62
CA TYR A 87 -1.68 -15.41 36.75
C TYR A 87 -1.27 -16.68 37.51
N GLY A 88 -0.12 -17.26 37.17
CA GLY A 88 0.39 -18.45 37.85
C GLY A 88 0.70 -18.20 39.33
N PHE A 89 1.32 -17.05 39.63
CA PHE A 89 1.64 -16.67 41.00
C PHE A 89 0.37 -16.45 41.86
N GLY A 90 -0.63 -15.73 41.33
CA GLY A 90 -1.90 -15.52 42.01
C GLY A 90 -2.66 -16.83 42.27
N ALA A 91 -2.72 -17.73 41.29
CA ALA A 91 -3.34 -19.03 41.44
C ALA A 91 -2.62 -19.90 42.49
N GLY A 92 -1.29 -19.87 42.52
CA GLY A 92 -0.48 -20.59 43.51
C GLY A 92 -0.73 -20.13 44.95
N ILE A 93 -0.78 -18.81 45.17
CA ILE A 93 -1.11 -18.24 46.50
C ILE A 93 -2.51 -18.68 46.93
N LEU A 94 -3.50 -18.57 46.05
CA LEU A 94 -4.88 -18.91 46.38
C LEU A 94 -5.02 -20.39 46.76
N ALA A 95 -4.38 -21.28 46.00
CA ALA A 95 -4.33 -22.71 46.31
C ALA A 95 -3.64 -22.97 47.66
N GLY A 96 -2.51 -22.31 47.95
CA GLY A 96 -1.81 -22.43 49.22
C GLY A 96 -2.66 -22.02 50.43
N VAL A 97 -3.38 -20.90 50.32
CA VAL A 97 -4.30 -20.42 51.37
C VAL A 97 -5.44 -21.42 51.59
N LEU A 98 -6.06 -21.90 50.51
CA LEU A 98 -7.16 -22.88 50.59
C LEU A 98 -6.72 -24.21 51.23
N ILE A 99 -5.54 -24.71 50.87
CA ILE A 99 -4.96 -25.92 51.47
C ILE A 99 -4.74 -25.71 52.98
N THR A 100 -4.20 -24.55 53.37
CA THR A 100 -3.93 -24.25 54.77
C THR A 100 -5.22 -24.19 55.60
N ILE A 101 -6.25 -23.54 55.08
CA ILE A 101 -7.58 -23.48 55.72
C ILE A 101 -8.19 -24.89 55.84
N PHE A 102 -8.10 -25.70 54.79
CA PHE A 102 -8.63 -27.06 54.78
C PHE A 102 -7.94 -27.95 55.85
N ILE A 103 -6.61 -27.86 55.97
CA ILE A 103 -5.85 -28.59 56.99
C ILE A 103 -6.24 -28.15 58.40
N GLN A 104 -6.38 -26.84 58.64
CA GLN A 104 -6.80 -26.34 59.96
C GLN A 104 -8.22 -26.78 60.32
N LYS A 105 -9.14 -26.81 59.36
CA LYS A 105 -10.51 -27.27 59.56
C LYS A 105 -10.56 -28.77 59.91
N ARG A 106 -9.83 -29.61 59.18
CA ARG A 106 -9.67 -31.05 59.46
C ARG A 106 -9.08 -31.32 60.85
N LYS A 107 -8.16 -30.47 61.32
CA LYS A 107 -7.56 -30.59 62.67
C LYS A 107 -8.53 -30.19 63.79
N LYS A 108 -9.52 -29.34 63.49
CA LYS A 108 -10.56 -28.90 64.42
C LYS A 108 -11.74 -29.87 64.50
N ASP A 109 -12.07 -30.53 63.39
CA ASP A 109 -13.17 -31.51 63.32
C ASP A 109 -12.75 -32.92 63.81
N GLY A 110 -11.44 -33.18 63.94
CA GLY A 110 -10.87 -34.44 64.43
C GLY A 110 -10.48 -34.44 65.92
N LYS A 111 -10.97 -33.47 66.70
CA LYS A 111 -10.78 -33.36 68.15
C LYS A 111 -12.14 -33.24 68.82
#